data_AF-A0AB37B381-F1
#
_entry.id   AF-A0AB37B381-F1
#
_cell.length_a   1.000
_cell.length_b   1.000
_cell.length_c   1.000
_cell.angle_alpha   90.00
_cell.angle_beta   90.00
_cell.angle_gamma   90.00
#
_symmetry.space_group_name_H-M   'P 1'
#
loop_
_entity.id
_entity.type
_entity.pdbx_description
1 polymer ?
#
loop_
_entity_poly.entity_id
_entity_poly.type
_entity_poly.pdbx_seq_one_letter_code
_entity_poly.pdbx_strand_id
1 'polypeptide(L)'
;MKCKRLNEILELLQPYWSKDPDLSLMEILQKIANESGFQKPLHELTDEVIIYQLKMDGTDKHEPIPGLKKDYEEDFKTALLRARGIIK
;
A
#
# COMPACT_ATOMS: atom_id res chain seq x y z
N MET A 1 17.01 12.72 7.73
CA MET A 1 17.09 11.26 8.02
C MET A 1 17.16 10.52 6.69
N LYS A 2 18.35 10.04 6.28
CA LYS A 2 18.59 9.44 4.94
C LYS A 2 17.97 8.04 4.74
N CYS A 3 17.25 7.48 5.72
CA CYS A 3 16.81 6.08 5.69
C CYS A 3 15.31 5.86 5.93
N LYS A 4 14.45 6.89 5.85
CA LYS A 4 13.02 6.74 6.19
C LYS A 4 12.33 5.67 5.33
N ARG A 5 12.54 5.69 4.01
CA ARG A 5 11.96 4.69 3.09
C ARG A 5 12.52 3.29 3.31
N LEU A 6 13.84 3.17 3.50
CA LEU A 6 14.46 1.87 3.76
C LEU A 6 13.87 1.23 5.02
N ASN A 7 13.75 2.01 6.10
CA ASN A 7 13.17 1.53 7.35
C ASN A 7 11.70 1.10 7.15
N GLU A 8 10.91 1.91 6.44
CA GLU A 8 9.52 1.58 6.12
C GLU A 8 9.39 0.25 5.34
N ILE A 9 10.26 0.02 4.36
CA ILE A 9 10.29 -1.26 3.62
C ILE A 9 10.60 -2.42 4.58
N LEU A 10 11.61 -2.28 5.44
CA LEU A 10 12.01 -3.36 6.35
C LEU A 10 10.90 -3.68 7.37
N GLU A 11 10.26 -2.65 7.92
CA GLU A 11 9.15 -2.79 8.87
C GLU A 11 7.94 -3.52 8.25
N LEU A 12 7.64 -3.23 6.97
CA LEU A 12 6.52 -3.85 6.26
C LEU A 12 6.86 -5.24 5.71
N LEU A 13 8.09 -5.45 5.25
CA LEU A 13 8.52 -6.69 4.62
C LEU A 13 8.65 -7.82 5.64
N GLN A 14 9.09 -7.53 6.86
CA GLN A 14 9.30 -8.53 7.90
C GLN A 14 8.04 -9.36 8.21
N PRO A 15 6.87 -8.79 8.55
CA PRO A 15 5.67 -9.58 8.81
C PRO A 15 5.12 -10.26 7.57
N TYR A 16 5.27 -9.66 6.37
CA TYR A 16 4.85 -10.26 5.12
C TYR A 16 5.67 -11.52 4.78
N TRP A 17 7.00 -11.43 4.84
CA TRP A 17 7.89 -12.55 4.52
C TRP A 17 7.82 -13.66 5.58
N SER A 18 7.52 -13.31 6.84
CA SER A 18 7.33 -14.32 7.90
C SER A 18 6.21 -15.33 7.61
N LYS A 19 5.29 -15.04 6.66
CA LYS A 19 4.26 -15.98 6.18
C LYS A 19 4.82 -17.11 5.31
N ASP A 20 5.93 -16.86 4.62
CA ASP A 20 6.59 -17.78 3.68
C ASP A 20 8.12 -17.78 3.93
N PRO A 21 8.59 -18.25 5.09
CA PRO A 21 9.99 -18.12 5.52
C PRO A 21 10.99 -18.91 4.66
N ASP A 22 10.51 -19.88 3.88
CA ASP A 22 11.34 -20.73 3.01
C ASP A 22 11.79 -20.01 1.73
N LEU A 23 11.13 -18.91 1.36
CA LEU A 23 11.46 -18.14 0.16
C LEU A 23 12.70 -17.27 0.40
N SER A 24 13.56 -17.16 -0.62
CA SER A 24 14.64 -16.18 -0.64
C SER A 24 14.13 -14.75 -0.90
N LEU A 25 14.98 -13.75 -0.63
CA LEU A 25 14.61 -12.34 -0.84
C LEU A 25 14.15 -12.07 -2.29
N MET A 26 14.83 -12.66 -3.27
CA MET A 26 14.49 -12.46 -4.68
C MET A 26 13.14 -13.07 -5.03
N GLU A 27 12.82 -14.23 -4.47
CA GLU A 27 11.53 -14.90 -4.68
C GLU A 27 10.39 -14.12 -4.03
N ILE A 28 10.61 -13.55 -2.84
CA ILE A 28 9.64 -12.66 -2.20
C ILE A 28 9.41 -11.38 -3.00
N LEU A 29 10.47 -10.73 -3.48
CA LEU A 29 10.34 -9.53 -4.32
C LEU A 29 9.60 -9.85 -5.63
N GLN A 30 9.87 -11.01 -6.23
CA GLN A 30 9.13 -11.48 -7.40
C GLN A 30 7.65 -11.76 -7.08
N LYS A 31 7.36 -12.35 -5.92
CA LYS A 31 5.98 -12.57 -5.45
C LYS A 31 5.23 -11.25 -5.30
N ILE A 32 5.84 -10.25 -4.66
CA ILE A 32 5.29 -8.89 -4.50
C ILE A 32 5.04 -8.23 -5.87
N ALA A 33 5.97 -8.37 -6.82
CA ALA A 33 5.78 -7.88 -8.18
C ALA A 33 4.57 -8.54 -8.87
N ASN A 34 4.41 -9.85 -8.74
CA ASN A 34 3.29 -10.58 -9.32
C ASN A 34 1.94 -10.16 -8.71
N GLU A 35 1.88 -10.01 -7.38
CA GLU A 35 0.65 -9.63 -6.67
C GLU A 35 0.22 -8.19 -6.96
N SER A 36 1.17 -7.29 -7.20
CA SER A 36 0.90 -5.90 -7.60
C SER A 36 0.55 -5.74 -9.08
N GLY A 37 0.55 -6.83 -9.87
CA GLY A 37 0.33 -6.79 -11.32
C GLY A 37 1.46 -6.10 -12.09
N PHE A 38 2.67 -6.05 -11.51
CA PHE A 38 3.84 -5.43 -12.11
C PHE A 38 4.40 -6.31 -13.24
N GLN A 39 4.24 -5.86 -14.49
CA GLN A 39 4.58 -6.66 -15.69
C GLN A 39 6.02 -6.44 -16.21
N LYS A 40 6.76 -5.51 -15.60
CA LYS A 40 8.12 -5.18 -16.04
C LYS A 40 9.16 -6.09 -15.37
N PRO A 41 10.41 -6.12 -15.89
CA PRO A 41 11.49 -6.84 -15.24
C PRO A 41 11.69 -6.44 -13.78
N LEU A 42 12.09 -7.40 -12.93
CA LEU A 42 12.22 -7.20 -11.48
C LEU A 42 13.21 -6.08 -11.10
N HIS A 43 14.22 -5.80 -11.92
CA HIS A 43 15.17 -4.70 -11.65
C HIS A 43 14.57 -3.30 -11.81
N GLU A 44 13.41 -3.18 -12.48
CA GLU A 44 12.63 -1.94 -12.57
C GLU A 44 11.65 -1.80 -11.40
N LEU A 45 11.55 -2.79 -10.50
CA LEU A 45 10.66 -2.73 -9.34
C LEU A 45 11.14 -1.63 -8.39
N THR A 46 10.31 -0.61 -8.22
CA THR A 46 10.61 0.50 -7.32
C THR A 46 10.12 0.21 -5.91
N ASP A 47 10.75 0.86 -4.95
CA ASP A 47 10.35 0.86 -3.55
C ASP A 47 8.91 1.34 -3.33
N GLU A 48 8.40 2.26 -4.15
CA GLU A 48 7.00 2.70 -4.10
C GLU A 48 6.00 1.57 -4.34
N VAL A 49 6.27 0.74 -5.36
CA VAL A 49 5.41 -0.41 -5.69
C VAL A 49 5.46 -1.43 -4.56
N ILE A 50 6.66 -1.69 -4.03
CA ILE A 50 6.85 -2.60 -2.90
C ILE A 50 6.10 -2.10 -1.66
N ILE A 51 6.29 -0.85 -1.26
CA ILE A 51 5.63 -0.26 -0.08
C ILE A 51 4.12 -0.26 -0.25
N TYR A 52 3.61 0.11 -1.43
CA TYR A 52 2.18 0.10 -1.71
C TYR A 52 1.60 -1.31 -1.53
N GLN A 53 2.18 -2.31 -2.19
CA GLN A 53 1.70 -3.69 -2.12
C GLN A 53 1.73 -4.22 -0.69
N LEU A 54 2.82 -3.99 0.05
CA LEU A 54 2.95 -4.44 1.44
C LEU A 54 1.97 -3.72 2.38
N LYS A 55 1.61 -2.46 2.12
CA LYS A 55 0.57 -1.78 2.89
C LYS A 55 -0.84 -2.31 2.61
N MET A 56 -1.06 -2.84 1.41
CA MET A 56 -2.36 -3.44 1.05
C MET A 56 -2.49 -4.87 1.57
N ASP A 57 -1.39 -5.53 1.95
CA ASP A 57 -1.42 -6.87 2.52
C ASP A 57 -2.29 -6.91 3.79
N GLY A 58 -3.37 -7.70 3.74
CA GLY A 58 -4.33 -7.80 4.84
C GLY A 58 -5.42 -6.72 4.90
N THR A 59 -5.43 -5.76 3.97
CA THR A 59 -6.56 -4.82 3.81
C THR A 59 -7.66 -5.48 2.98
N ASP A 60 -8.92 -5.28 3.38
CA ASP A 60 -10.06 -5.80 2.60
C ASP A 60 -10.14 -5.07 1.23
N LYS A 61 -10.63 -5.76 0.20
CA LYS A 61 -10.76 -5.18 -1.15
C LYS A 61 -11.69 -3.96 -1.20
N HIS A 62 -12.59 -3.84 -0.23
CA HIS A 62 -13.50 -2.70 -0.10
C HIS A 62 -13.02 -1.67 0.93
N GLU A 63 -11.89 -1.90 1.59
CA GLU A 63 -11.34 -0.90 2.49
C GLU A 63 -10.76 0.28 1.69
N PRO A 64 -11.00 1.52 2.17
CA PRO A 64 -10.47 2.71 1.54
C PRO A 64 -8.94 2.70 1.60
N ILE A 65 -8.32 3.00 0.46
CA ILE A 65 -6.87 2.96 0.27
C ILE A 65 -6.16 3.84 1.34
N PRO A 66 -5.17 3.28 2.07
CA PRO A 66 -4.32 4.01 2.98
C PRO A 66 -3.72 5.28 2.34
N GLY A 67 -4.07 6.45 2.90
CA GLY A 67 -3.72 7.76 2.36
C GLY A 67 -4.93 8.53 1.80
N LEU A 68 -5.78 7.86 1.00
CA LEU A 68 -7.05 8.44 0.52
C LEU A 68 -8.13 8.44 1.61
N LYS A 69 -8.07 7.50 2.55
CA LYS A 69 -8.97 7.45 3.72
C LYS A 69 -8.99 8.75 4.53
N LYS A 70 -7.89 9.51 4.55
CA LYS A 70 -7.79 10.76 5.32
C LYS A 70 -8.78 11.82 4.83
N ASP A 71 -9.03 11.87 3.53
CA ASP A 71 -9.92 12.82 2.88
C ASP A 71 -11.23 12.15 2.41
N TYR A 72 -11.48 10.92 2.87
CA TYR A 72 -12.66 10.12 2.53
C TYR A 72 -13.85 10.55 3.39
N GLU A 73 -14.85 11.16 2.75
CA GLU A 73 -16.15 11.44 3.36
C GLU A 73 -17.14 10.35 2.95
N GLU A 74 -17.70 9.63 3.92
CA GLU A 74 -18.56 8.47 3.69
C GLU A 74 -19.91 8.85 3.05
N ASP A 75 -20.41 10.06 3.32
CA ASP A 75 -21.63 10.60 2.73
C ASP A 75 -21.33 11.75 1.77
N PHE A 76 -21.26 11.40 0.49
CA PHE A 76 -21.05 12.35 -0.60
C PHE A 76 -22.05 13.51 -0.59
N LYS A 77 -23.30 13.25 -0.22
CA LYS A 77 -24.34 14.29 -0.18
C LYS A 77 -24.03 15.30 0.93
N THR A 78 -23.72 14.83 2.13
CA THR A 78 -23.34 15.71 3.25
C THR A 78 -22.06 16.47 2.94
N ALA A 79 -21.05 15.82 2.37
CA ALA A 79 -19.82 16.49 1.94
C ALA A 79 -20.09 17.62 0.92
N LEU A 80 -20.94 17.37 -0.07
CA LEU A 80 -21.33 18.36 -1.07
C LEU A 80 -22.11 19.53 -0.46
N LEU A 81 -23.04 19.25 0.45
CA LEU A 81 -23.83 20.28 1.13
C LEU A 81 -22.94 21.14 2.05
N ARG A 82 -21.97 20.53 2.74
CA ARG A 82 -20.99 21.25 3.57
C ARG A 82 -20.07 22.13 2.72
N ALA A 83 -19.57 21.60 1.60
CA ALA A 83 -18.74 22.36 0.65
C ALA A 83 -19.49 23.56 0.04
N ARG A 84 -20.81 23.44 -0.16
CA ARG A 84 -21.68 24.54 -0.64
C ARG A 84 -22.15 25.47 0.49
N GLY A 85 -21.78 25.22 1.75
CA GLY A 85 -22.16 26.03 2.90
C GLY A 85 -23.64 25.90 3.32
N ILE A 86 -24.33 24.86 2.85
CA ILE A 86 -25.75 24.61 3.16
C ILE A 86 -25.91 24.02 4.58
N ILE A 87 -24.92 23.22 5.00
CA ILE A 87 -24.83 22.64 6.34
C ILE A 87 -23.44 22.94 6.93
N LYS A 88 -23.35 23.09 8.26
CA LYS A 88 -22.09 23.30 8.98
C LYS A 88 -21.49 21.95 9.40
#